data_AF-A0A955IYL0-F1
#
_entry.id   AF-A0A955IYL0-F1
#
_cell.length_a   1.000
_cell.length_b   1.000
_cell.length_c   1.000
_cell.angle_alpha   90.00
_cell.angle_beta   90.00
_cell.angle_gamma   90.00
#
_symmetry.space_group_name_H-M   'P 1'
#
loop_
_entity.id
_entity.type
_entity.pdbx_description
1 polymer ?
#
loop_
_entity_poly.entity_id
_entity_poly.type
_entity_poly.pdbx_seq_one_letter_code
_entity_poly.pdbx_strand_id
1 'polypeptide(L)'
;AAARDALLDRLGSLLLALGPRVLSFHRGWRPGQMLDRLTVIELAGANETVRQLIPSAWLSGMFHGLIQSGARNERLRCVCLVDDAQRYLAGDGIGSGEQTEISMLLGLLRTAGLSVIASFQSLEGVSNGTLANMTARVVGRLGVWTDWQRISRECGLDPRQAQWIQAHLGPGRYMMHLPMSHWRHPFIAQLPRPRLPAVKSSDLDAGRTELDRLPVIPCDRFMDWTPWKGGSVRTASPLRTAEGTAATTTPPAAGTADDPNEPELTDHEQRLLLAVVDAPFQPVSVYHTLSGMKPADAKRARESLIQRGYLRVHKARIKSRGRQPMLLEPTDAGIDCAARLRDRSGQ
;
A
#
# COMPACT_ATOMS: atom_id res chain seq x y z
N ALA A 1 -4.86 -8.61 -35.01
CA ALA A 1 -4.84 -9.73 -34.06
C ALA A 1 -3.97 -9.38 -32.84
N ALA A 2 -2.64 -9.30 -32.98
CA ALA A 2 -1.71 -9.07 -31.87
C ALA A 2 -2.05 -7.90 -30.90
N ALA A 3 -2.45 -6.73 -31.42
CA ALA A 3 -2.81 -5.59 -30.56
C ALA A 3 -4.07 -5.85 -29.73
N ARG A 4 -5.05 -6.58 -30.29
CA ARG A 4 -6.27 -6.98 -29.57
C ARG A 4 -5.91 -7.98 -28.47
N ASP A 5 -5.08 -8.97 -28.77
CA ASP A 5 -4.69 -10.00 -27.81
C ASP A 5 -3.91 -9.38 -26.63
N ALA A 6 -2.96 -8.49 -26.92
CA ALA A 6 -2.23 -7.75 -25.87
C ALA A 6 -3.16 -6.88 -25.01
N LEU A 7 -4.18 -6.27 -25.60
CA LEU A 7 -5.17 -5.48 -24.87
C LEU A 7 -6.05 -6.38 -23.97
N LEU A 8 -6.49 -7.53 -24.48
CA LEU A 8 -7.27 -8.50 -23.73
C LEU A 8 -6.46 -9.11 -22.58
N ASP A 9 -5.17 -9.40 -22.77
CA ASP A 9 -4.28 -9.90 -21.72
C ASP A 9 -4.08 -8.88 -20.60
N ARG A 10 -3.91 -7.60 -20.95
CA ARG A 10 -3.79 -6.50 -19.97
C ARG A 10 -5.09 -6.29 -19.21
N LEU A 11 -6.23 -6.25 -19.92
CA LEU A 11 -7.54 -6.14 -19.27
C LEU A 11 -7.81 -7.35 -18.37
N GLY A 12 -7.51 -8.56 -18.82
CA GLY A 12 -7.62 -9.78 -18.03
C GLY A 12 -6.81 -9.67 -16.75
N SER A 13 -5.54 -9.31 -16.85
CA SER A 13 -4.65 -9.13 -15.68
C SER A 13 -5.17 -8.06 -14.71
N LEU A 14 -5.71 -6.95 -15.23
CA LEU A 14 -6.30 -5.89 -14.42
C LEU A 14 -7.57 -6.35 -13.69
N LEU A 15 -8.46 -7.05 -14.39
CA LEU A 15 -9.70 -7.58 -13.80
C LEU A 15 -9.40 -8.63 -12.72
N LEU A 16 -8.40 -9.48 -12.96
CA LEU A 16 -7.91 -10.46 -11.99
C LEU A 16 -7.33 -9.78 -10.75
N ALA A 17 -6.57 -8.70 -10.93
CA ALA A 17 -6.03 -7.92 -9.83
C ALA A 17 -7.13 -7.22 -9.02
N LEU A 18 -8.17 -6.68 -9.68
CA LEU A 18 -9.28 -6.03 -8.98
C LEU A 18 -10.10 -7.02 -8.16
N GLY A 19 -10.31 -8.21 -8.72
CA GLY A 19 -11.07 -9.28 -8.11
C GLY A 19 -12.57 -8.96 -7.93
N PRO A 20 -13.37 -9.95 -7.51
CA PRO A 20 -14.81 -9.80 -7.36
C PRO A 20 -15.21 -8.68 -6.41
N ARG A 21 -14.47 -8.52 -5.30
CA ARG A 21 -14.79 -7.51 -4.26
C ARG A 21 -14.79 -6.08 -4.76
N VAL A 22 -13.99 -5.75 -5.79
CA VAL A 22 -13.96 -4.40 -6.38
C VAL A 22 -14.89 -4.30 -7.58
N LEU A 23 -15.00 -5.39 -8.36
CA LEU A 23 -15.79 -5.43 -9.60
C LEU A 23 -17.29 -5.73 -9.40
N SER A 24 -17.71 -6.14 -8.20
CA SER A 24 -19.09 -6.55 -7.88
C SER A 24 -20.10 -5.41 -7.84
N PHE A 25 -19.83 -4.26 -8.45
CA PHE A 25 -20.70 -3.09 -8.41
C PHE A 25 -20.83 -2.46 -9.81
N HIS A 26 -22.06 -2.38 -10.31
CA HIS A 26 -22.40 -1.58 -11.50
C HIS A 26 -22.27 -0.09 -11.23
N ARG A 27 -22.55 0.31 -9.99
CA ARG A 27 -22.46 1.69 -9.55
C ARG A 27 -22.05 1.73 -8.10
N GLY A 28 -20.91 2.38 -7.84
CA GLY A 28 -20.47 2.75 -6.50
C GLY A 28 -20.99 4.13 -6.08
N TRP A 29 -20.39 4.66 -5.03
CA TRP A 29 -20.72 5.97 -4.49
C TRP A 29 -20.33 7.10 -5.44
N ARG A 30 -21.23 8.07 -5.61
CA ARG A 30 -20.93 9.28 -6.37
C ARG A 30 -20.05 10.21 -5.53
N PRO A 31 -19.10 10.94 -6.14
CA PRO A 31 -18.33 11.98 -5.48
C PRO A 31 -19.13 12.88 -4.54
N GLY A 32 -20.24 13.45 -5.04
CA GLY A 32 -21.08 14.36 -4.25
C GLY A 32 -21.65 13.73 -2.97
N GLN A 33 -21.87 12.41 -2.95
CA GLN A 33 -22.35 11.70 -1.76
C GLN A 33 -21.27 11.56 -0.69
N MET A 34 -20.00 11.64 -1.08
CA MET A 34 -18.85 11.53 -0.20
C MET A 34 -18.35 12.89 0.29
N LEU A 35 -18.61 13.98 -0.46
CA LEU A 35 -18.13 15.33 -0.12
C LEU A 35 -18.67 15.82 1.23
N ASP A 36 -19.86 15.39 1.63
CA ASP A 36 -20.51 15.78 2.89
C ASP A 36 -20.10 14.90 4.08
N ARG A 37 -19.09 14.03 3.91
CA ARG A 37 -18.70 13.01 4.89
C ARG A 37 -17.20 12.96 5.11
N LEU A 38 -16.78 12.65 6.34
CA LEU A 38 -15.42 12.21 6.60
C LEU A 38 -15.28 10.76 6.15
N THR A 39 -14.57 10.54 5.04
CA THR A 39 -14.39 9.20 4.46
C THR A 39 -12.95 8.76 4.63
N VAL A 40 -12.76 7.56 5.16
CA VAL A 40 -11.46 6.88 5.20
C VAL A 40 -11.53 5.66 4.29
N ILE A 41 -10.61 5.60 3.32
CA ILE A 41 -10.49 4.45 2.40
C ILE A 41 -9.27 3.66 2.83
N GLU A 42 -9.49 2.54 3.52
CA GLU A 42 -8.43 1.62 3.91
C GLU A 42 -8.07 0.70 2.75
N LEU A 43 -6.81 0.76 2.31
CA LEU A 43 -6.27 -0.07 1.22
C LEU A 43 -5.26 -1.11 1.74
N ALA A 44 -5.30 -1.40 3.06
CA ALA A 44 -4.54 -2.48 3.67
C ALA A 44 -4.98 -3.82 3.05
N GLY A 45 -4.02 -4.69 2.75
CA GLY A 45 -4.28 -5.98 2.10
C GLY A 45 -4.62 -5.92 0.60
N ALA A 46 -4.98 -4.76 0.05
CA ALA A 46 -5.14 -4.60 -1.40
C ALA A 46 -3.79 -4.75 -2.13
N ASN A 47 -3.79 -5.30 -3.35
CA ASN A 47 -2.59 -5.34 -4.18
C ASN A 47 -2.25 -3.95 -4.74
N GLU A 48 -1.03 -3.81 -5.27
CA GLU A 48 -0.51 -2.52 -5.73
C GLU A 48 -1.35 -1.90 -6.86
N THR A 49 -1.87 -2.73 -7.78
CA THR A 49 -2.74 -2.25 -8.87
C THR A 49 -4.02 -1.62 -8.32
N VAL A 50 -4.67 -2.26 -7.36
CA VAL A 50 -5.86 -1.73 -6.68
C VAL A 50 -5.51 -0.46 -5.90
N ARG A 51 -4.38 -0.47 -5.19
CA ARG A 51 -3.90 0.70 -4.45
C ARG A 51 -3.69 1.90 -5.34
N GLN A 52 -3.18 1.73 -6.56
CA GLN A 52 -2.98 2.83 -7.50
C GLN A 52 -4.28 3.25 -8.19
N LEU A 53 -5.10 2.29 -8.62
CA LEU A 53 -6.30 2.57 -9.40
C LEU A 53 -7.37 3.28 -8.59
N ILE A 54 -7.66 2.83 -7.37
CA ILE A 54 -8.78 3.36 -6.57
C ILE A 54 -8.61 4.86 -6.27
N PRO A 55 -7.49 5.35 -5.68
CA PRO A 55 -7.28 6.77 -5.42
C PRO A 55 -7.29 7.61 -6.69
N SER A 56 -6.69 7.11 -7.78
CA SER A 56 -6.63 7.82 -9.07
C SER A 56 -8.03 8.00 -9.67
N ALA A 57 -8.81 6.91 -9.73
CA ALA A 57 -10.18 6.92 -10.21
C ALA A 57 -11.08 7.79 -9.33
N TRP A 58 -10.87 7.76 -8.00
CA TRP A 58 -11.67 8.52 -7.06
C TRP A 58 -11.40 10.03 -7.14
N LEU A 59 -10.13 10.45 -7.13
CA LEU A 59 -9.74 11.86 -7.31
C LEU A 59 -10.22 12.40 -8.66
N SER A 60 -10.03 11.64 -9.74
CA SER A 60 -10.50 12.02 -11.08
C SER A 60 -12.02 12.12 -11.14
N GLY A 61 -12.73 11.15 -10.54
CA GLY A 61 -14.18 11.17 -10.45
C GLY A 61 -14.70 12.37 -9.68
N MET A 62 -14.08 12.71 -8.54
CA MET A 62 -14.43 13.91 -7.77
C MET A 62 -14.22 15.19 -8.55
N PHE A 63 -13.07 15.31 -9.20
CA PHE A 63 -12.76 16.47 -10.05
C PHE A 63 -13.78 16.65 -11.18
N HIS A 64 -14.04 15.59 -11.96
CA HIS A 64 -15.02 15.65 -13.05
C HIS A 64 -16.44 15.91 -12.55
N GLY A 65 -16.85 15.28 -11.45
CA GLY A 65 -18.17 15.51 -10.86
C GLY A 65 -18.38 16.96 -10.42
N LEU A 66 -17.34 17.60 -9.86
CA LEU A 66 -17.39 19.00 -9.48
C LEU A 66 -17.46 19.92 -10.70
N ILE A 67 -16.64 19.68 -11.73
CA ILE A 67 -16.70 20.44 -12.99
C ILE A 67 -18.09 20.33 -13.64
N GLN A 68 -18.62 19.10 -13.74
CA GLN A 68 -19.94 18.85 -14.33
C GLN A 68 -21.07 19.52 -13.55
N SER A 69 -20.94 19.64 -12.22
CA SER A 69 -21.92 20.36 -11.39
C SER A 69 -21.86 21.89 -11.55
N GLY A 70 -20.94 22.42 -12.35
CA GLY A 70 -20.72 23.86 -12.50
C GLY A 70 -20.16 24.51 -11.23
N ALA A 71 -19.51 23.74 -10.36
CA ALA A 71 -18.95 24.24 -9.12
C ALA A 71 -17.89 25.30 -9.41
N ARG A 72 -18.16 26.55 -9.00
CA ARG A 72 -17.18 27.64 -9.08
C ARG A 72 -16.10 27.50 -8.00
N ASN A 73 -14.89 27.97 -8.33
CA ASN A 73 -13.70 27.96 -7.46
C ASN A 73 -13.74 29.03 -6.36
N GLU A 74 -14.87 29.18 -5.68
CA GLU A 74 -15.01 30.24 -4.67
C GLU A 74 -14.70 29.75 -3.26
N ARG A 75 -14.81 28.44 -3.01
CA ARG A 75 -14.61 27.84 -1.67
C ARG A 75 -14.00 26.45 -1.77
N LEU A 76 -13.22 26.10 -0.75
CA LEU A 76 -12.73 24.72 -0.53
C LEU A 76 -13.93 23.81 -0.24
N ARG A 77 -14.06 22.73 -0.99
CA ARG A 77 -15.18 21.77 -0.93
C ARG A 77 -14.76 20.44 -0.32
N CYS A 78 -13.54 19.98 -0.60
CA CYS A 78 -13.04 18.72 -0.07
C CYS A 78 -11.53 18.78 0.11
N VAL A 79 -11.08 18.12 1.18
CA VAL A 79 -9.67 17.90 1.49
C VAL A 79 -9.42 16.40 1.40
N CYS A 80 -8.57 16.00 0.48
CA CYS A 80 -8.14 14.62 0.30
C CYS A 80 -6.80 14.43 1.04
N LEU A 81 -6.77 13.58 2.04
CA LEU A 81 -5.53 13.20 2.72
C LEU A 81 -5.03 11.89 2.12
N VAL A 82 -3.80 11.90 1.60
CA VAL A 82 -3.15 10.74 1.00
C VAL A 82 -1.96 10.34 1.88
N ASP A 83 -2.14 9.24 2.59
CA ASP A 83 -1.05 8.60 3.33
C ASP A 83 -0.10 7.86 2.37
N ASP A 84 1.18 7.83 2.69
CA ASP A 84 2.25 7.25 1.85
C ASP A 84 2.15 7.68 0.36
N ALA A 85 1.96 8.99 0.14
CA ALA A 85 1.64 9.55 -1.17
C ALA A 85 2.75 9.39 -2.21
N GLN A 86 3.97 9.04 -1.76
CA GLN A 86 5.10 8.72 -2.62
C GLN A 86 4.72 7.65 -3.65
N ARG A 87 3.92 6.63 -3.28
CA ARG A 87 3.53 5.55 -4.19
C ARG A 87 2.68 5.98 -5.38
N TYR A 88 1.93 7.07 -5.21
CA TYR A 88 0.96 7.56 -6.20
C TYR A 88 1.49 8.74 -7.00
N LEU A 89 2.48 9.43 -6.46
CA LEU A 89 3.01 10.68 -6.99
C LEU A 89 4.47 10.59 -7.46
N ALA A 90 5.17 9.51 -7.12
CA ALA A 90 6.46 9.21 -7.72
C ALA A 90 6.24 8.61 -9.12
N GLY A 91 6.93 9.15 -10.12
CA GLY A 91 6.97 8.56 -11.46
C GLY A 91 7.83 7.29 -11.50
N ASP A 92 7.83 6.60 -12.64
CA ASP A 92 8.52 5.31 -12.86
C ASP A 92 10.06 5.38 -12.87
N GLY A 93 10.66 6.43 -12.30
CA GLY A 93 12.09 6.51 -12.07
C GLY A 93 12.59 7.90 -11.68
N ILE A 94 13.77 7.93 -11.06
CA ILE A 94 14.50 9.18 -10.81
C ILE A 94 14.98 9.70 -12.18
N GLY A 95 14.32 10.75 -12.68
CA GLY A 95 14.76 11.46 -13.88
C GLY A 95 13.97 11.17 -15.17
N SER A 96 12.96 10.29 -15.16
CA SER A 96 12.10 10.12 -16.35
C SER A 96 11.28 11.36 -16.67
N GLY A 97 11.10 12.28 -15.69
CA GLY A 97 10.27 13.47 -15.85
C GLY A 97 8.78 13.17 -16.05
N GLU A 98 8.41 11.89 -16.14
CA GLU A 98 7.06 11.44 -16.35
C GLU A 98 6.23 11.72 -15.10
N GLN A 99 5.15 12.47 -15.33
CA GLN A 99 4.18 12.82 -14.32
C GLN A 99 3.15 11.70 -14.24
N THR A 100 2.85 11.23 -13.02
CA THR A 100 1.69 10.36 -12.80
C THR A 100 0.41 11.10 -13.12
N GLU A 101 -0.66 10.38 -13.45
CA GLU A 101 -1.98 10.98 -13.70
C GLU A 101 -2.44 11.86 -12.54
N ILE A 102 -2.26 11.39 -11.31
CA ILE A 102 -2.59 12.17 -10.11
C ILE A 102 -1.75 13.45 -10.05
N SER A 103 -0.45 13.38 -10.37
CA SER A 103 0.42 14.57 -10.33
C SER A 103 0.02 15.63 -11.37
N MET A 104 -0.43 15.22 -12.56
CA MET A 104 -0.98 16.13 -13.56
C MET A 104 -2.28 16.78 -13.06
N LEU A 105 -3.13 16.00 -12.38
CA LEU A 105 -4.38 16.51 -11.81
C LEU A 105 -4.16 17.52 -10.68
N LEU A 106 -3.10 17.40 -9.86
CA LEU A 106 -2.89 18.27 -8.69
C LEU A 106 -2.99 19.77 -9.02
N GLY A 107 -2.45 20.21 -10.16
CA GLY A 107 -2.54 21.61 -10.59
C GLY A 107 -3.97 22.06 -10.93
N LEU A 108 -4.81 21.13 -11.40
CA LEU A 108 -6.20 21.36 -11.75
C LEU A 108 -7.15 21.21 -10.56
N LEU A 109 -6.86 20.33 -9.59
CA LEU A 109 -7.74 20.09 -8.44
C LEU A 109 -8.08 21.39 -7.68
N ARG A 110 -7.11 22.31 -7.57
CA ARG A 110 -7.31 23.61 -6.94
C ARG A 110 -8.42 24.43 -7.61
N THR A 111 -8.63 24.31 -8.92
CA THR A 111 -9.66 25.05 -9.65
C THR A 111 -11.07 24.51 -9.40
N ALA A 112 -11.19 23.28 -8.90
CA ALA A 112 -12.46 22.67 -8.53
C ALA A 112 -12.80 22.85 -7.04
N GLY A 113 -11.98 23.58 -6.27
CA GLY A 113 -12.13 23.66 -4.81
C GLY A 113 -11.74 22.36 -4.09
N LEU A 114 -10.86 21.55 -4.69
CA LEU A 114 -10.27 20.36 -4.05
C LEU A 114 -8.87 20.69 -3.53
N SER A 115 -8.56 20.25 -2.32
CA SER A 115 -7.21 20.32 -1.73
C SER A 115 -6.69 18.91 -1.49
N VAL A 116 -5.40 18.69 -1.76
CA VAL A 116 -4.73 17.42 -1.49
C VAL A 116 -3.64 17.67 -0.46
N ILE A 117 -3.69 16.91 0.63
CA ILE A 117 -2.62 16.81 1.63
C ILE A 117 -1.94 15.46 1.40
N ALA A 118 -0.71 15.52 0.91
CA ALA A 118 0.09 14.33 0.62
C ALA A 118 1.18 14.19 1.67
N SER A 119 1.28 13.02 2.29
CA SER A 119 2.36 12.70 3.21
C SER A 119 3.46 11.91 2.50
N PHE A 120 4.71 12.21 2.83
CA PHE A 120 5.88 11.57 2.23
C PHE A 120 6.86 11.17 3.31
N GLN A 121 7.39 9.95 3.21
CA GLN A 121 8.54 9.52 4.03
C GLN A 121 9.87 9.88 3.36
N SER A 122 9.89 9.93 2.03
CA SER A 122 11.01 10.36 1.21
C SER A 122 10.49 11.07 -0.04
N LEU A 123 11.31 11.95 -0.62
CA LEU A 123 10.99 12.66 -1.87
C LEU A 123 11.59 11.99 -3.11
N GLU A 124 12.21 10.82 -2.93
CA GLU A 124 12.72 10.01 -4.04
C GLU A 124 11.60 9.69 -5.04
N GLY A 125 11.84 9.98 -6.32
CA GLY A 125 10.89 9.75 -7.41
C GLY A 125 9.77 10.78 -7.55
N VAL A 126 9.51 11.61 -6.53
CA VAL A 126 8.53 12.70 -6.62
C VAL A 126 9.05 13.75 -7.60
N SER A 127 8.26 14.21 -8.56
CA SER A 127 8.71 15.22 -9.54
C SER A 127 8.80 16.63 -8.93
N ASN A 128 9.63 17.51 -9.51
CA ASN A 128 9.65 18.92 -9.08
C ASN A 128 8.31 19.62 -9.37
N GLY A 129 7.62 19.24 -10.45
CA GLY A 129 6.29 19.75 -10.76
C GLY A 129 5.26 19.39 -9.69
N THR A 130 5.31 18.17 -9.17
CA THR A 130 4.48 17.72 -8.05
C THR A 130 4.75 18.59 -6.81
N LEU A 131 6.02 18.77 -6.43
CA LEU A 131 6.38 19.59 -5.27
C LEU A 131 6.04 21.07 -5.45
N ALA A 132 6.15 21.61 -6.66
CA ALA A 132 5.78 22.99 -6.97
C ALA A 132 4.27 23.25 -6.79
N ASN A 133 3.43 22.24 -7.08
CA ASN A 133 1.99 22.30 -6.85
C ASN A 133 1.60 22.12 -5.37
N MET A 134 2.52 21.69 -4.51
CA MET A 134 2.32 21.55 -3.06
C MET A 134 2.79 22.81 -2.34
N THR A 135 1.92 23.81 -2.29
CA THR A 135 2.27 25.14 -1.79
C THR A 135 2.58 25.15 -0.29
N ALA A 136 1.70 24.59 0.53
CA ALA A 136 1.88 24.44 1.96
C ALA A 136 2.74 23.20 2.26
N ARG A 137 3.76 23.35 3.11
CA ARG A 137 4.67 22.26 3.47
C ARG A 137 4.83 22.18 4.98
N VAL A 138 4.72 20.96 5.50
CA VAL A 138 5.03 20.61 6.88
C VAL A 138 6.12 19.56 6.83
N VAL A 139 7.31 19.92 7.28
CA VAL A 139 8.51 19.10 7.16
C VAL A 139 8.93 18.65 8.55
N GLY A 140 8.90 17.34 8.78
CA GLY A 140 9.47 16.71 9.96
C GLY A 140 10.95 16.36 9.74
N ARG A 141 11.49 15.50 10.60
CA ARG A 141 12.85 14.98 10.42
C ARG A 141 12.91 14.06 9.20
N LEU A 142 13.79 14.38 8.24
CA LEU A 142 14.07 13.53 7.08
C LEU A 142 15.33 12.69 7.32
N GLY A 143 15.31 11.44 6.86
CA GLY A 143 16.39 10.48 7.05
C GLY A 143 17.51 10.54 6.01
N VAL A 144 17.26 11.16 4.85
CA VAL A 144 18.19 11.18 3.72
C VAL A 144 18.65 12.60 3.42
N TRP A 145 19.96 12.76 3.17
CA TRP A 145 20.58 14.06 2.87
C TRP A 145 20.05 14.71 1.57
N THR A 146 19.78 13.90 0.55
CA THR A 146 19.25 14.40 -0.73
C THR A 146 17.86 15.02 -0.58
N ASP A 147 17.01 14.45 0.28
CA ASP A 147 15.68 15.01 0.61
C ASP A 147 15.83 16.36 1.32
N TRP A 148 16.81 16.49 2.22
CA TRP A 148 17.13 17.76 2.89
C TRP A 148 17.57 18.85 1.91
N GLN A 149 18.50 18.54 1.00
CA GLN A 149 18.95 19.50 -0.02
C GLN A 149 17.77 19.98 -0.88
N ARG A 150 16.90 19.04 -1.26
CA ARG A 150 15.73 19.35 -2.08
C ARG A 150 14.75 20.25 -1.33
N ILE A 151 14.35 19.89 -0.11
CA ILE A 151 13.42 20.69 0.69
C ILE A 151 13.99 22.07 1.03
N SER A 152 15.28 22.15 1.32
CA SER A 152 15.94 23.42 1.62
C SER A 152 15.86 24.36 0.44
N ARG A 153 16.12 23.86 -0.78
CA ARG A 153 15.96 24.63 -2.02
C ARG A 153 14.51 25.05 -2.26
N GLU A 154 13.56 24.12 -2.15
CA GLU A 154 12.12 24.40 -2.39
C GLU A 154 11.53 25.39 -1.37
N CYS A 155 12.07 25.43 -0.14
CA CYS A 155 11.63 26.35 0.90
C CYS A 155 12.47 27.64 0.97
N GLY A 156 13.46 27.82 0.09
CA GLY A 156 14.31 29.01 0.09
C GLY A 156 15.17 29.16 1.33
N LEU A 157 15.59 28.06 1.95
CA LEU A 157 16.46 28.07 3.12
C LEU A 157 17.90 28.37 2.73
N ASP A 158 18.56 29.21 3.52
CA ASP A 158 20.01 29.37 3.42
C ASP A 158 20.73 28.12 4.01
N PRO A 159 22.04 27.93 3.73
CA PRO A 159 22.79 26.78 4.23
C PRO A 159 22.82 26.66 5.76
N ARG A 160 22.82 27.78 6.48
CA ARG A 160 22.86 27.78 7.97
C ARG A 160 21.51 27.35 8.52
N GLN A 161 20.41 27.84 7.95
CA GLN A 161 19.04 27.43 8.29
C GLN A 161 18.84 25.94 8.00
N ALA A 162 19.25 25.47 6.82
CA ALA A 162 19.16 24.06 6.44
C ALA A 162 19.91 23.15 7.43
N GLN A 163 21.15 23.50 7.76
CA GLN A 163 21.96 22.76 8.73
C GLN A 163 21.33 22.78 10.13
N TRP A 164 20.83 23.94 10.57
CA TRP A 164 20.17 24.05 11.87
C TRP A 164 18.93 23.17 11.95
N ILE A 165 18.04 23.25 10.95
CA ILE A 165 16.79 22.48 10.91
C ILE A 165 17.09 20.98 10.90
N GLN A 166 18.07 20.54 10.10
CA GLN A 166 18.49 19.13 10.08
C GLN A 166 18.94 18.63 11.46
N ALA A 167 19.68 19.45 12.22
CA ALA A 167 20.19 19.08 13.53
C ALA A 167 19.12 19.15 14.65
N HIS A 168 18.09 20.00 14.49
CA HIS A 168 17.17 20.34 15.58
C HIS A 168 15.73 19.85 15.40
N LEU A 169 15.33 19.39 14.21
CA LEU A 169 14.02 18.73 14.05
C LEU A 169 14.03 17.36 14.72
N GLY A 170 13.03 17.14 15.58
CA GLY A 170 12.78 15.88 16.27
C GLY A 170 11.28 15.58 16.32
N PRO A 171 10.88 14.47 16.93
CA PRO A 171 9.46 14.12 17.06
C PRO A 171 8.63 15.26 17.65
N GLY A 172 7.55 15.62 16.98
CA GLY A 172 6.66 16.73 17.39
C GLY A 172 7.13 18.13 16.97
N ARG A 173 8.35 18.30 16.45
CA ARG A 173 8.84 19.58 15.93
C ARG A 173 8.90 19.55 14.41
N TYR A 174 8.32 20.57 13.78
CA TYR A 174 8.21 20.66 12.34
C TYR A 174 8.64 22.03 11.84
N MET A 175 9.24 22.06 10.65
CA MET A 175 9.33 23.28 9.86
C MET A 175 8.04 23.42 9.04
N MET A 176 7.40 24.57 9.13
CA MET A 176 6.22 24.93 8.37
C MET A 176 6.58 26.00 7.35
N HIS A 177 6.11 25.83 6.11
CA HIS A 177 6.21 26.84 5.06
C HIS A 177 4.84 27.00 4.41
N LEU A 178 4.21 28.15 4.63
CA LEU A 178 2.83 28.46 4.24
C LEU A 178 2.80 29.71 3.36
N PRO A 179 3.30 29.65 2.11
CA PRO A 179 3.57 30.83 1.28
C PRO A 179 2.34 31.65 0.91
N MET A 180 1.14 31.05 0.99
CA MET A 180 -0.13 31.75 0.71
C MET A 180 -0.71 32.47 1.94
N SER A 181 -0.03 32.41 3.09
CA SER A 181 -0.45 33.12 4.31
C SER A 181 0.24 34.49 4.43
N HIS A 182 -0.15 35.28 5.44
CA HIS A 182 0.58 36.49 5.83
C HIS A 182 2.02 36.21 6.27
N TRP A 183 2.32 34.94 6.58
CA TRP A 183 3.64 34.47 6.98
C TRP A 183 4.31 33.70 5.84
N ARG A 184 5.18 34.38 5.09
CA ARG A 184 5.83 33.81 3.90
C ARG A 184 7.13 33.06 4.20
N HIS A 185 7.78 33.35 5.32
CA HIS A 185 9.04 32.73 5.68
C HIS A 185 8.83 31.38 6.37
N PRO A 186 9.68 30.37 6.13
CA PRO A 186 9.64 29.15 6.92
C PRO A 186 9.78 29.43 8.41
N PHE A 187 9.02 28.72 9.24
CA PHE A 187 9.06 28.85 10.70
C PHE A 187 9.00 27.49 11.38
N ILE A 188 9.38 27.42 12.65
CA ILE A 188 9.38 26.20 13.44
C ILE A 188 8.15 26.18 14.33
N ALA A 189 7.46 25.04 14.36
CA ALA A 189 6.32 24.80 15.22
C ALA A 189 6.49 23.48 15.98
N GLN A 190 6.13 23.51 17.26
CA GLN A 190 5.99 22.31 18.09
C GLN A 190 4.51 21.92 18.08
N LEU A 191 4.18 20.79 17.45
CA LEU A 191 2.84 20.24 17.49
C LEU A 191 2.67 19.43 18.78
N PRO A 192 1.57 19.65 19.54
CA PRO A 192 1.27 18.82 20.69
C PRO A 192 0.96 17.39 20.23
N ARG A 193 1.32 16.40 21.04
CA ARG A 193 0.92 15.01 20.77
C ARG A 193 -0.60 14.92 20.93
N PRO A 194 -1.37 14.60 19.86
CA PRO A 194 -2.81 14.46 19.98
C PRO A 194 -3.12 13.29 20.91
N ARG A 195 -4.03 13.50 21.86
CA ARG A 195 -4.63 12.43 22.65
C ARG A 195 -5.85 11.93 21.90
N LEU A 196 -5.65 10.99 20.99
CA LEU A 196 -6.75 10.34 20.29
C LEU A 196 -7.47 9.39 21.27
N PRO A 197 -8.80 9.44 21.36
CA PRO A 197 -9.54 8.46 22.16
C PRO A 197 -9.35 7.06 21.57
N ALA A 198 -9.42 6.04 22.43
CA ALA A 198 -9.47 4.66 21.95
C ALA A 198 -10.73 4.46 21.09
N VAL A 199 -10.57 3.91 19.90
CA VAL A 199 -11.68 3.61 19.00
C VAL A 199 -12.44 2.40 19.55
N LYS A 200 -13.75 2.54 19.76
CA LYS A 200 -14.60 1.40 20.17
C LYS A 200 -15.09 0.66 18.92
N SER A 201 -15.33 -0.64 19.05
CA SER A 201 -15.93 -1.44 17.96
C SER A 201 -17.27 -0.87 17.49
N SER A 202 -18.09 -0.38 18.42
CA SER A 202 -19.38 0.27 18.12
C SER A 202 -19.24 1.48 17.20
N ASP A 203 -18.13 2.23 17.32
CA ASP A 203 -17.89 3.41 16.49
C ASP A 203 -17.56 3.00 15.04
N LEU A 204 -16.85 1.88 14.88
CA LEU A 204 -16.56 1.28 13.57
C LEU A 204 -17.84 0.76 12.90
N ASP A 205 -18.70 0.06 13.65
CA ASP A 205 -19.96 -0.47 13.14
C ASP A 205 -20.94 0.64 12.73
N ALA A 206 -21.00 1.72 13.53
CA ALA A 206 -21.80 2.90 13.20
C ALA A 206 -21.31 3.57 11.91
N GLY A 207 -19.99 3.75 11.76
CA GLY A 207 -19.39 4.29 10.55
C GLY A 207 -19.66 3.45 9.30
N ARG A 208 -19.59 2.11 9.43
CA ARG A 208 -19.93 1.19 8.33
C ARG A 208 -21.40 1.30 7.92
N THR A 209 -22.30 1.36 8.91
CA THR A 209 -23.74 1.47 8.66
C THR A 209 -24.10 2.74 7.87
N GLU A 210 -23.35 3.84 8.05
CA GLU A 210 -23.56 5.05 7.25
C GLU A 210 -23.22 4.88 5.77
N LEU A 211 -22.17 4.11 5.47
CA LEU A 211 -21.76 3.81 4.09
C LEU A 211 -22.71 2.82 3.43
N ASP A 212 -23.25 1.85 4.19
CA ASP A 212 -24.23 0.88 3.71
C ASP A 212 -25.55 1.54 3.28
N ARG A 213 -25.85 2.76 3.78
CA ARG A 213 -27.01 3.56 3.35
C ARG A 213 -26.80 4.27 2.01
N LEU A 214 -25.56 4.34 1.52
CA LEU A 214 -25.31 4.97 0.23
C LEU A 214 -25.74 4.02 -0.89
N PRO A 215 -26.44 4.53 -1.93
CA PRO A 215 -26.96 3.69 -2.98
C PRO A 215 -25.82 3.09 -3.80
N VAL A 216 -25.69 1.77 -3.71
CA VAL A 216 -24.86 0.96 -4.60
C VAL A 216 -25.77 0.11 -5.48
N ILE A 217 -25.32 -0.17 -6.70
CA ILE A 217 -25.99 -1.14 -7.57
C ILE A 217 -25.02 -2.33 -7.67
N PRO A 218 -25.27 -3.44 -6.96
CA PRO A 218 -24.42 -4.61 -7.08
C PRO A 218 -24.46 -5.16 -8.51
N CYS A 219 -23.37 -5.80 -8.92
CA CYS A 219 -23.31 -6.56 -10.16
C CYS A 219 -23.20 -8.04 -9.82
N ASP A 220 -24.36 -8.71 -9.76
CA ASP A 220 -24.45 -10.13 -9.42
C ASP A 220 -23.59 -11.00 -10.35
N ARG A 221 -23.44 -10.59 -11.62
CA ARG A 221 -22.59 -11.29 -12.60
C ARG A 221 -21.11 -11.33 -12.22
N PHE A 222 -20.64 -10.38 -11.41
CA PHE A 222 -19.25 -10.32 -10.96
C PHE A 222 -19.05 -10.84 -9.53
N MET A 223 -20.12 -11.03 -8.75
CA MET A 223 -20.04 -11.62 -7.40
C MET A 223 -19.47 -13.04 -7.46
N ASP A 224 -19.97 -13.84 -8.40
CA ASP A 224 -19.56 -15.24 -8.60
C ASP A 224 -18.52 -15.38 -9.72
N TRP A 225 -17.97 -14.27 -10.21
CA TRP A 225 -16.99 -14.31 -11.29
C TRP A 225 -15.69 -14.92 -10.78
N THR A 226 -15.41 -16.15 -11.21
CA THR A 226 -14.11 -16.76 -11.04
C THR A 226 -13.23 -16.41 -12.24
N PRO A 227 -11.99 -15.95 -12.02
CA PRO A 227 -10.92 -16.00 -13.00
C PRO A 227 -10.98 -17.27 -13.84
N TRP A 228 -10.85 -17.16 -15.17
CA TRP A 228 -10.66 -18.37 -15.98
C TRP A 228 -9.42 -19.10 -15.45
N LYS A 229 -9.58 -20.35 -14.99
CA LYS A 229 -8.54 -21.22 -14.42
C LYS A 229 -7.25 -21.34 -15.26
N GLY A 230 -7.25 -20.99 -16.55
CA GLY A 230 -6.06 -20.98 -17.41
C GLY A 230 -5.27 -19.65 -17.40
N GLY A 231 -5.85 -18.58 -16.87
CA GLY A 231 -5.21 -17.27 -16.78
C GLY A 231 -4.31 -17.17 -15.56
N SER A 232 -3.09 -17.67 -15.65
CA SER A 232 -2.06 -17.28 -14.69
C SER A 232 -1.84 -15.77 -14.84
N VAL A 233 -2.17 -14.99 -13.81
CA VAL A 233 -1.70 -13.61 -13.72
C VAL A 233 -0.19 -13.71 -13.72
N ARG A 234 0.44 -13.44 -14.86
CA ARG A 234 1.83 -13.02 -14.85
C ARG A 234 1.82 -11.71 -14.08
N THR A 235 2.01 -11.78 -12.76
CA THR A 235 2.36 -10.63 -11.96
C THR A 235 3.52 -10.01 -12.70
N ALA A 236 3.27 -8.87 -13.34
CA ALA A 236 4.30 -8.16 -14.06
C ALA A 236 5.45 -8.04 -13.06
N SER A 237 6.58 -8.71 -13.36
CA SER A 237 7.78 -8.53 -12.56
C SER A 237 7.95 -7.02 -12.46
N PRO A 238 8.08 -6.46 -11.23
CA PRO A 238 8.26 -5.03 -11.07
C PRO A 238 9.36 -4.61 -12.03
N LEU A 239 9.09 -3.59 -12.86
CA LEU A 239 9.99 -3.10 -13.90
C LEU A 239 11.42 -3.25 -13.40
N ARG A 240 12.16 -4.19 -13.99
CA ARG A 240 13.54 -4.48 -13.60
C ARG A 240 14.34 -3.22 -13.90
N THR A 241 14.54 -2.37 -12.90
CA THR A 241 15.71 -1.51 -12.85
C THR A 241 16.91 -2.45 -12.90
N ALA A 242 17.64 -2.38 -14.01
CA ALA A 242 18.80 -3.20 -14.27
C ALA A 242 19.84 -2.89 -13.19
N GLU A 243 19.97 -3.79 -12.21
CA GLU A 243 21.21 -4.22 -11.56
C GLU A 243 20.88 -5.15 -10.39
N GLY A 244 21.42 -6.37 -10.44
CA GLY A 244 21.36 -7.33 -9.34
C GLY A 244 20.75 -8.68 -9.74
N THR A 245 21.60 -9.56 -10.24
CA THR A 245 21.36 -10.99 -10.46
C THR A 245 20.96 -11.66 -9.14
N ALA A 246 19.67 -11.81 -8.89
CA ALA A 246 19.16 -12.63 -7.79
C ALA A 246 18.60 -13.94 -8.38
N ALA A 247 19.24 -15.05 -8.01
CA ALA A 247 18.77 -16.39 -8.33
C ALA A 247 17.43 -16.65 -7.62
N THR A 248 16.36 -16.76 -8.41
CA THR A 248 15.11 -17.36 -7.97
C THR A 248 15.27 -18.87 -8.10
N THR A 249 15.50 -19.57 -6.99
CA THR A 249 15.38 -21.03 -6.94
C THR A 249 13.90 -21.38 -7.07
N THR A 250 13.51 -21.81 -8.27
CA THR A 250 12.21 -22.45 -8.53
C THR A 250 12.10 -23.69 -7.63
N PRO A 251 11.08 -23.81 -6.77
CA PRO A 251 10.88 -25.03 -5.99
C PRO A 251 10.54 -26.21 -6.93
N PRO A 252 10.93 -27.45 -6.58
CA PRO A 252 10.45 -28.63 -7.28
C PRO A 252 8.91 -28.69 -7.23
N ALA A 253 8.30 -29.23 -8.28
CA ALA A 253 6.85 -29.39 -8.37
C ALA A 253 6.32 -30.12 -7.13
N ALA A 254 5.38 -29.50 -6.43
CA ALA A 254 4.73 -30.09 -5.28
C ALA A 254 4.09 -31.42 -5.70
N GLY A 255 4.44 -32.51 -5.01
CA GLY A 255 3.76 -33.78 -5.13
C GLY A 255 2.27 -33.61 -4.80
N THR A 256 1.42 -34.31 -5.52
CA THR A 256 -0.02 -34.35 -5.24
C THR A 256 -0.27 -34.93 -3.85
N ALA A 257 -1.03 -34.21 -3.02
CA ALA A 257 -1.18 -34.38 -1.57
C ALA A 257 -1.88 -35.67 -1.06
N ASP A 258 -1.97 -36.70 -1.90
CA ASP A 258 -2.62 -37.99 -1.63
C ASP A 258 -1.65 -39.18 -1.73
N ASP A 259 -0.33 -38.95 -1.70
CA ASP A 259 0.63 -40.05 -1.64
C ASP A 259 0.64 -40.64 -0.20
N PRO A 260 0.17 -41.89 0.02
CA PRO A 260 0.10 -42.50 1.34
C PRO A 260 1.46 -42.71 2.02
N ASN A 261 2.56 -42.40 1.33
CA ASN A 261 3.93 -42.44 1.84
C ASN A 261 4.51 -41.06 2.22
N GLU A 262 3.72 -39.98 2.27
CA GLU A 262 4.25 -38.70 2.77
C GLU A 262 4.71 -38.82 4.23
N PRO A 263 6.00 -38.55 4.54
CA PRO A 263 6.50 -38.66 5.89
C PRO A 263 5.82 -37.65 6.80
N GLU A 264 5.30 -38.11 7.95
CA GLU A 264 4.60 -37.24 8.91
C GLU A 264 5.45 -36.03 9.32
N LEU A 265 4.79 -34.87 9.47
CA LEU A 265 5.44 -33.66 9.98
C LEU A 265 5.79 -33.86 11.45
N THR A 266 6.99 -33.47 11.84
CA THR A 266 7.42 -33.42 13.24
C THR A 266 6.64 -32.35 14.02
N ASP A 267 6.53 -32.51 15.35
CA ASP A 267 5.83 -31.55 16.23
C ASP A 267 6.30 -30.08 16.07
N HIS A 268 7.57 -29.89 15.73
CA HIS A 268 8.15 -28.56 15.48
C HIS A 268 7.69 -27.97 14.15
N GLU A 269 7.61 -28.80 13.10
CA GLU A 269 7.08 -28.39 11.80
C GLU A 269 5.59 -28.09 11.88
N GLN A 270 4.82 -28.92 12.58
CA GLN A 270 3.39 -28.71 12.79
C GLN A 270 3.12 -27.37 13.50
N ARG A 271 3.81 -27.11 14.62
CA ARG A 271 3.68 -25.85 15.38
C ARG A 271 4.09 -24.62 14.57
N LEU A 272 5.16 -24.72 13.77
CA LEU A 272 5.58 -23.62 12.92
C LEU A 272 4.57 -23.36 11.79
N LEU A 273 4.09 -24.41 11.13
CA LEU A 273 3.13 -24.31 10.04
C LEU A 273 1.83 -23.66 10.50
N LEU A 274 1.28 -24.11 11.64
CA LEU A 274 0.09 -23.50 12.25
C LEU A 274 0.32 -22.02 12.56
N ALA A 275 1.45 -21.67 13.18
CA ALA A 275 1.77 -20.27 13.49
C ALA A 275 1.89 -19.38 12.23
N VAL A 276 2.39 -19.92 11.11
CA VAL A 276 2.48 -19.19 9.83
C VAL A 276 1.12 -19.04 9.18
N VAL A 277 0.25 -20.05 9.27
CA VAL A 277 -1.14 -19.98 8.76
C VAL A 277 -1.99 -18.99 9.55
N ASP A 278 -1.83 -18.93 10.88
CA ASP A 278 -2.58 -17.99 11.73
C ASP A 278 -2.12 -16.54 11.58
N ALA A 279 -0.83 -16.33 11.31
CA ALA A 279 -0.24 -15.01 11.13
C ALA A 279 0.69 -14.99 9.91
N PRO A 280 0.17 -14.97 8.67
CA PRO A 280 1.00 -14.97 7.47
C PRO A 280 1.77 -13.65 7.32
N PHE A 281 2.86 -13.69 6.54
CA PHE A 281 3.70 -12.53 6.19
C PHE A 281 4.40 -11.84 7.37
N GLN A 282 4.62 -12.53 8.49
CA GLN A 282 5.44 -11.99 9.59
C GLN A 282 6.94 -12.19 9.31
N PRO A 283 7.82 -11.35 9.89
CA PRO A 283 9.26 -11.60 9.86
C PRO A 283 9.59 -12.97 10.45
N VAL A 284 10.52 -13.71 9.83
CA VAL A 284 11.00 -15.03 10.31
C VAL A 284 11.32 -15.03 11.81
N SER A 285 11.89 -13.94 12.32
CA SER A 285 12.25 -13.80 13.73
C SER A 285 11.05 -13.79 14.68
N VAL A 286 9.83 -13.58 14.23
CA VAL A 286 8.63 -13.57 15.08
C VAL A 286 8.12 -14.99 15.34
N TYR A 287 8.27 -15.89 14.36
CA TYR A 287 7.64 -17.21 14.41
C TYR A 287 8.21 -18.15 15.46
N HIS A 288 9.47 -18.00 15.90
CA HIS A 288 9.99 -18.83 16.99
C HIS A 288 9.25 -18.54 18.31
N THR A 289 8.87 -17.27 18.56
CA THR A 289 8.05 -16.88 19.70
C THR A 289 6.62 -17.40 19.56
N LEU A 290 5.99 -17.21 18.39
CA LEU A 290 4.61 -17.64 18.14
C LEU A 290 4.43 -19.16 18.24
N SER A 291 5.44 -19.92 17.81
CA SER A 291 5.42 -21.40 17.87
C SER A 291 5.95 -21.97 19.20
N GLY A 292 6.41 -21.12 20.13
CA GLY A 292 7.01 -21.56 21.40
C GLY A 292 8.30 -22.38 21.23
N MET A 293 9.07 -22.11 20.16
CA MET A 293 10.28 -22.87 19.81
C MET A 293 11.55 -22.06 20.04
N LYS A 294 12.67 -22.76 20.26
CA LYS A 294 14.00 -22.13 20.23
C LYS A 294 14.32 -21.68 18.79
N PRO A 295 15.07 -20.58 18.57
CA PRO A 295 15.40 -20.09 17.23
C PRO A 295 16.07 -21.12 16.31
N ALA A 296 16.89 -22.02 16.87
CA ALA A 296 17.57 -23.08 16.11
C ALA A 296 16.58 -24.14 15.57
N ASP A 297 15.60 -24.54 16.38
CA ASP A 297 14.59 -25.53 15.99
C ASP A 297 13.61 -24.94 14.97
N ALA A 298 13.18 -23.69 15.20
CA ALA A 298 12.36 -22.95 14.24
C ALA A 298 13.06 -22.79 12.87
N LYS A 299 14.39 -22.60 12.86
CA LYS A 299 15.17 -22.55 11.62
C LYS A 299 15.14 -23.89 10.86
N ARG A 300 15.36 -25.01 11.55
CA ARG A 300 15.34 -26.36 10.94
C ARG A 300 13.96 -26.73 10.42
N ALA A 301 12.92 -26.51 11.24
CA ALA A 301 11.53 -26.75 10.85
C ALA A 301 11.14 -25.93 9.61
N ARG A 302 11.52 -24.65 9.57
CA ARG A 302 11.28 -23.79 8.41
C ARG A 302 11.96 -24.33 7.14
N GLU A 303 13.24 -24.70 7.23
CA GLU A 303 14.00 -25.21 6.07
C GLU A 303 13.36 -26.48 5.50
N SER A 304 12.91 -27.40 6.36
CA SER A 304 12.18 -28.60 5.96
C SER A 304 10.81 -28.28 5.34
N LEU A 305 10.00 -27.40 5.96
CA LEU A 305 8.70 -26.99 5.41
C LEU A 305 8.80 -26.29 4.05
N ILE A 306 9.86 -25.51 3.82
CA ILE A 306 10.15 -24.91 2.51
C ILE A 306 10.53 -25.99 1.50
N GLN A 307 11.40 -26.93 1.90
CA GLN A 307 11.83 -28.04 1.03
C GLN A 307 10.66 -28.93 0.61
N ARG A 308 9.69 -29.13 1.51
CA ARG A 308 8.46 -29.88 1.25
C ARG A 308 7.38 -29.07 0.52
N GLY A 309 7.60 -27.78 0.26
CA GLY A 309 6.67 -26.93 -0.49
C GLY A 309 5.46 -26.41 0.30
N TYR A 310 5.44 -26.54 1.63
CA TYR A 310 4.35 -26.01 2.47
C TYR A 310 4.49 -24.51 2.77
N LEU A 311 5.70 -23.96 2.67
CA LEU A 311 5.98 -22.55 2.91
C LEU A 311 6.75 -21.90 1.76
N ARG A 312 6.43 -20.64 1.47
CA ARG A 312 7.18 -19.76 0.56
C ARG A 312 7.88 -18.66 1.33
N VAL A 313 9.11 -18.34 0.93
CA VAL A 313 9.91 -17.25 1.53
C VAL A 313 9.92 -16.04 0.61
N HIS A 314 9.55 -14.89 1.17
CA HIS A 314 9.65 -13.59 0.50
C HIS A 314 10.77 -12.76 1.13
N LYS A 315 11.65 -12.19 0.31
CA LYS A 315 12.64 -11.21 0.78
C LYS A 315 12.01 -9.82 0.68
N ALA A 316 11.70 -9.20 1.82
CA ALA A 316 11.16 -7.86 1.83
C ALA A 316 12.29 -6.84 1.61
N ARG A 317 12.19 -6.05 0.54
CA ARG A 317 13.10 -4.92 0.31
C ARG A 317 12.73 -3.77 1.25
N ILE A 318 13.49 -3.61 2.32
CA ILE A 318 13.43 -2.41 3.16
C ILE A 318 14.58 -1.49 2.73
N LYS A 319 14.29 -0.18 2.56
CA LYS A 319 15.27 0.84 2.14
C LYS A 319 16.34 1.17 3.21
N SER A 320 16.33 0.51 4.36
CA SER A 320 17.32 0.70 5.43
C SER A 320 18.59 -0.13 5.19
N ARG A 321 19.76 0.41 5.53
CA ARG A 321 21.00 -0.38 5.62
C ARG A 321 20.82 -1.51 6.64
N GLY A 322 20.83 -2.76 6.18
CA GLY A 322 20.65 -3.94 7.02
C GLY A 322 20.30 -5.20 6.21
N ARG A 323 20.27 -6.35 6.88
CA ARG A 323 19.82 -7.60 6.27
C ARG A 323 18.32 -7.50 5.99
N GLN A 324 17.92 -7.70 4.73
CA GLN A 324 16.52 -7.72 4.34
C GLN A 324 15.74 -8.78 5.15
N PRO A 325 14.62 -8.41 5.79
CA PRO A 325 13.82 -9.40 6.51
C PRO A 325 13.20 -10.37 5.52
N MET A 326 13.15 -11.63 5.96
CA MET A 326 12.44 -12.69 5.25
C MET A 326 11.05 -12.82 5.86
N LEU A 327 10.03 -12.86 5.02
CA LEU A 327 8.64 -13.11 5.40
C LEU A 327 8.23 -14.52 4.97
N LEU A 328 7.40 -15.19 5.75
CA LEU A 328 6.86 -16.51 5.42
C LEU A 328 5.41 -16.40 4.97
N GLU A 329 5.08 -17.07 3.89
CA GLU A 329 3.71 -17.23 3.36
C GLU A 329 3.40 -18.73 3.30
N PRO A 330 2.26 -19.20 3.82
CA PRO A 330 1.84 -20.58 3.61
C PRO A 330 1.42 -20.80 2.15
N THR A 331 1.78 -21.92 1.56
CA THR A 331 1.24 -22.33 0.25
C THR A 331 -0.13 -22.99 0.44
N ASP A 332 -0.88 -23.20 -0.65
CA ASP A 332 -2.17 -23.91 -0.60
C ASP A 332 -2.03 -25.29 0.07
N ALA A 333 -0.98 -26.03 -0.29
CA ALA A 333 -0.65 -27.32 0.34
C ALA A 333 -0.37 -27.18 1.85
N GLY A 334 0.27 -26.08 2.27
CA GLY A 334 0.50 -25.78 3.67
C GLY A 334 -0.79 -25.48 4.44
N ILE A 335 -1.74 -24.77 3.81
CA ILE A 335 -3.06 -24.46 4.39
C ILE A 335 -3.88 -25.75 4.54
N ASP A 336 -3.93 -26.60 3.52
CA ASP A 336 -4.64 -27.88 3.55
C ASP A 336 -4.05 -28.84 4.59
N CYS A 337 -2.73 -28.86 4.72
CA CYS A 337 -2.05 -29.63 5.76
C CYS A 337 -2.39 -29.11 7.17
N ALA A 338 -2.36 -27.78 7.37
CA ALA A 338 -2.72 -27.16 8.64
C ALA A 338 -4.18 -27.45 9.05
N ALA A 339 -5.12 -27.47 8.11
CA ALA A 339 -6.51 -27.85 8.38
C ALA A 339 -6.61 -29.30 8.90
N ARG A 340 -5.96 -30.25 8.23
CA ARG A 340 -5.93 -31.66 8.65
C ARG A 340 -5.29 -31.85 10.04
N LEU A 341 -4.27 -31.06 10.37
CA LEU A 341 -3.63 -31.09 11.69
C LEU A 341 -4.59 -30.62 12.79
N ARG A 342 -5.39 -29.56 12.54
CA ARG A 342 -6.40 -29.07 13.49
C ARG A 342 -7.46 -30.11 13.77
N ASP A 343 -8.00 -30.72 12.71
CA ASP A 343 -9.02 -31.78 12.81
C ASP A 343 -8.53 -32.97 13.66
N ARG A 344 -7.25 -33.36 13.52
CA ARG A 344 -6.64 -34.44 14.32
C ARG A 344 -6.41 -34.06 15.78
N SER A 345 -6.10 -32.79 16.04
CA SER A 345 -5.85 -32.29 17.40
C SER A 345 -7.13 -32.09 18.24
N GLY A 346 -8.32 -32.21 17.62
CA GLY A 346 -9.60 -32.04 18.31
C GLY A 346 -9.80 -30.62 18.87
N GLN A 347 -9.11 -29.63 18.30
CA GLN A 347 -9.19 -28.21 18.65
C GLN A 347 -9.95 -27.41 17.61
#